data_AF-A0A9D5UNX7-F1
#
_entry.id   AF-A0A9D5UNX7-F1
#
_cell.length_a   1.000
_cell.length_b   1.000
_cell.length_c   1.000
_cell.angle_alpha   90.00
_cell.angle_beta   90.00
_cell.angle_gamma   90.00
#
_symmetry.space_group_name_H-M   'P 1'
#
loop_
_entity.id
_entity.type
_entity.pdbx_description
1 polymer ?
#
loop_
_entity_poly.entity_id
_entity_poly.type
_entity_poly.pdbx_seq_one_letter_code
_entity_poly.pdbx_strand_id
1 'polypeptide(L)'
;MEFNLVVCIVKTELTDRIIQAAKQAGATGSTVISASGTGILEAKTFFGLDLNMQSDVILFFLEAGLADHILDVIYATGNLDQHGTGIAMSLPIARAVGVNPQLTHFQRLAKHPSILEKLSQK
;
A
#
# COMPACT_ATOMS: atom_id res chain seq x y z
N MET A 1 -15.26 13.10 5.97
CA MET A 1 -14.37 11.95 5.77
C MET A 1 -13.40 12.35 4.71
N GLU A 2 -12.14 12.40 5.09
CA GLU A 2 -11.02 12.64 4.18
C GLU A 2 -10.51 11.28 3.72
N PHE A 3 -9.97 11.23 2.50
CA PHE A 3 -9.46 10.00 1.91
C PHE A 3 -8.03 10.21 1.48
N ASN A 4 -7.24 9.16 1.65
CA ASN A 4 -5.88 9.08 1.14
C ASN A 4 -5.74 7.88 0.21
N LEU A 5 -4.84 8.02 -0.76
CA LEU A 5 -4.35 6.93 -1.58
C LEU A 5 -3.00 6.50 -1.03
N VAL A 6 -2.91 5.29 -0.47
CA VAL A 6 -1.62 4.69 -0.20
C VAL A 6 -1.13 4.00 -1.46
N VAL A 7 0.06 4.37 -1.90
CA VAL A 7 0.74 3.83 -3.09
C VAL A 7 1.98 3.10 -2.62
N CYS A 8 2.09 1.83 -2.99
CA CYS A 8 3.21 0.98 -2.65
C CYS A 8 3.82 0.42 -3.94
N ILE A 9 5.11 0.65 -4.17
CA ILE A 9 5.85 0.15 -5.33
C ILE A 9 6.84 -0.88 -4.82
N VAL A 10 6.65 -2.15 -5.17
CA VAL A 10 7.41 -3.28 -4.61
C VAL A 10 7.73 -4.31 -5.67
N LYS A 11 8.63 -5.24 -5.37
CA LYS A 11 8.83 -6.44 -6.19
C LYS A 11 7.54 -7.26 -6.25
N THR A 12 7.24 -7.82 -7.42
CA THR A 12 6.03 -8.62 -7.65
C THR A 12 5.87 -9.79 -6.66
N GLU A 13 6.97 -10.37 -6.18
CA GLU A 13 6.98 -11.44 -5.17
C GLU A 13 6.45 -11.02 -3.78
N LEU A 14 6.43 -9.72 -3.48
CA LEU A 14 5.90 -9.19 -2.21
C LEU A 14 4.43 -8.78 -2.29
N THR A 15 3.87 -8.66 -3.50
CA THR A 15 2.55 -8.08 -3.76
C THR A 15 1.43 -8.73 -2.97
N ASP A 16 1.29 -10.05 -3.06
CA ASP A 16 0.21 -10.77 -2.39
C ASP A 16 0.32 -10.67 -0.87
N ARG A 17 1.53 -10.77 -0.32
CA ARG A 17 1.79 -10.68 1.12
C ARG A 17 1.36 -9.31 1.65
N ILE A 18 1.73 -8.25 0.95
CA ILE A 18 1.38 -6.87 1.32
C ILE A 18 -0.12 -6.63 1.23
N ILE A 19 -0.78 -7.10 0.17
CA ILE A 19 -2.24 -6.97 0.02
C ILE A 19 -2.98 -7.67 1.15
N GLN A 20 -2.57 -8.89 1.52
CA GLN A 20 -3.22 -9.64 2.60
C GLN A 20 -3.02 -8.96 3.95
N ALA A 21 -1.80 -8.50 4.26
CA ALA A 21 -1.52 -7.78 5.50
C ALA A 21 -2.34 -6.49 5.60
N ALA A 22 -2.38 -5.68 4.54
CA ALA A 22 -3.18 -4.46 4.51
C ALA A 22 -4.69 -4.74 4.67
N LYS A 23 -5.21 -5.79 4.04
CA LYS A 23 -6.61 -6.20 4.20
C LYS A 23 -6.92 -6.64 5.63
N GLN A 24 -6.02 -7.37 6.28
CA GLN A 24 -6.17 -7.77 7.68
C GLN A 24 -6.15 -6.56 8.63
N ALA A 25 -5.38 -5.52 8.28
CA ALA A 25 -5.31 -4.25 8.99
C ALA A 25 -6.48 -3.29 8.70
N GLY A 26 -7.46 -3.70 7.87
CA GLY A 26 -8.70 -2.95 7.64
C GLY A 26 -8.81 -2.27 6.27
N ALA A 27 -7.84 -2.46 5.36
CA ALA A 27 -8.02 -2.04 3.97
C ALA A 27 -9.15 -2.84 3.31
N THR A 28 -10.09 -2.16 2.66
CA THR A 28 -11.24 -2.81 2.02
C THR A 28 -10.88 -3.55 0.73
N GLY A 29 -9.80 -3.14 0.09
CA GLY A 29 -9.39 -3.65 -1.22
C GLY A 29 -8.13 -2.96 -1.71
N SER A 30 -7.69 -3.37 -2.89
CA SER A 30 -6.48 -2.87 -3.53
C SER A 30 -6.62 -2.94 -5.05
N THR A 31 -5.91 -2.08 -5.76
CA THR A 31 -5.70 -2.17 -7.21
C THR A 31 -4.22 -2.40 -7.47
N VAL A 32 -3.88 -3.29 -8.39
CA VAL A 32 -2.50 -3.63 -8.72
C VAL A 32 -2.24 -3.26 -10.18
N ILE A 33 -1.15 -2.55 -10.43
CA ILE A 33 -0.67 -2.18 -11.76
C ILE A 33 0.72 -2.78 -11.91
N SER A 34 0.93 -3.62 -12.92
CA SER A 34 2.27 -4.11 -13.26
C SER A 34 3.11 -2.96 -13.79
N ALA A 35 4.32 -2.82 -13.27
CA ALA A 35 5.23 -1.74 -13.56
C ALA A 35 6.66 -2.24 -13.75
N SER A 36 7.51 -1.34 -14.23
CA SER A 36 8.96 -1.54 -14.30
C SER A 36 9.60 -0.26 -13.78
N GLY A 37 10.62 -0.42 -12.95
CA GLY A 37 11.27 0.71 -12.30
C GLY A 37 12.67 0.36 -11.84
N THR A 38 13.50 1.37 -11.72
CA THR A 38 14.87 1.26 -11.23
C THR A 38 15.01 2.03 -9.92
N GLY A 39 15.70 1.44 -8.95
CA GLY A 39 16.03 2.10 -7.68
C GLY A 39 17.32 2.92 -7.78
N ILE A 40 17.75 3.48 -6.64
CA ILE A 40 19.01 4.26 -6.53
C ILE A 40 20.23 3.45 -6.98
N LEU A 41 20.22 2.15 -6.72
CA LEU A 41 21.18 1.21 -7.27
C LEU A 41 20.61 0.68 -8.57
N GLU A 42 20.95 1.31 -9.70
CA GLU A 42 20.84 0.66 -10.99
C GLU A 42 21.65 -0.63 -10.92
N ALA A 43 20.99 -1.77 -11.12
CA ALA A 43 21.69 -3.04 -11.22
C ALA A 43 22.61 -2.97 -12.45
N LYS A 44 23.87 -2.59 -12.25
CA LYS A 44 24.91 -2.67 -13.28
C LYS A 44 24.94 -4.10 -13.77
N THR A 45 24.60 -4.27 -15.03
CA THR A 45 24.44 -5.58 -15.61
C THR A 45 25.76 -6.18 -16.04
N PHE A 46 25.88 -7.50 -15.90
CA PHE A 46 26.90 -8.26 -16.59
C PHE A 46 26.62 -8.14 -18.10
N PHE A 47 27.60 -7.70 -18.90
CA PHE A 47 27.54 -7.61 -20.37
C PHE A 47 26.62 -6.56 -21.02
N GLY A 48 26.24 -5.48 -20.34
CA GLY A 48 25.59 -4.33 -21.01
C GLY A 48 24.16 -4.58 -21.52
N LEU A 49 23.45 -5.52 -20.90
CA LEU A 49 22.01 -5.75 -21.10
C LEU A 49 21.24 -5.00 -20.03
N ASP A 50 20.12 -4.32 -20.31
CA ASP A 50 19.34 -3.70 -19.23
C ASP A 50 18.62 -4.76 -18.38
N LEU A 51 18.81 -4.74 -17.05
CA LEU A 51 18.06 -5.61 -16.15
C LEU A 51 16.67 -4.99 -15.97
N ASN A 52 15.68 -5.48 -16.72
CA ASN A 52 14.29 -5.12 -16.46
C ASN A 52 13.85 -5.71 -15.11
N MET A 53 13.86 -4.86 -14.07
CA MET A 53 13.30 -5.22 -12.78
C MET A 53 11.77 -5.03 -12.82
N GLN A 54 11.06 -6.15 -12.81
CA GLN A 54 9.61 -6.17 -12.72
C GLN A 54 9.17 -5.81 -11.30
N SER A 55 8.19 -4.91 -11.21
CA SER A 55 7.62 -4.40 -9.97
C SER A 55 6.12 -4.28 -10.10
N ASP A 56 5.42 -4.19 -8.98
CA ASP A 56 4.00 -3.86 -8.96
C ASP A 56 3.78 -2.57 -8.18
N VAL A 57 2.85 -1.76 -8.68
CA VAL A 57 2.28 -0.62 -7.97
C VAL A 57 0.95 -1.06 -7.38
N ILE A 58 0.87 -1.08 -6.06
CA ILE A 58 -0.31 -1.42 -5.28
C ILE A 58 -0.94 -0.13 -4.75
N LEU A 59 -2.22 0.05 -5.03
CA LEU A 59 -3.01 1.22 -4.66
C LEU A 59 -4.07 0.82 -3.64
N PHE A 60 -4.08 1.48 -2.49
CA PHE A 60 -5.09 1.33 -1.46
C PHE A 60 -5.84 2.65 -1.28
N PHE A 61 -7.13 2.67 -1.60
CA PHE A 61 -8.02 3.79 -1.32
C PHE A 61 -8.58 3.64 0.09
N LEU A 62 -8.26 4.58 0.97
CA LEU A 62 -8.52 4.46 2.41
C LEU A 62 -9.08 5.76 2.98
N GLU A 63 -9.80 5.65 4.09
CA GLU A 63 -10.07 6.80 4.96
C GLU A 63 -8.74 7.31 5.55
N ALA A 64 -8.58 8.63 5.65
CA ALA A 64 -7.30 9.25 5.97
C ALA A 64 -6.72 8.80 7.31
N GLY A 65 -7.53 8.57 8.34
CA GLY A 65 -7.09 8.11 9.65
C GLY A 65 -6.58 6.66 9.67
N LEU A 66 -6.84 5.87 8.62
CA LEU A 66 -6.32 4.52 8.47
C LEU A 66 -5.02 4.47 7.65
N ALA A 67 -4.68 5.54 6.93
CA ALA A 67 -3.57 5.54 5.98
C ALA A 67 -2.21 5.27 6.64
N ASP A 68 -1.92 5.93 7.77
CA ASP A 68 -0.65 5.78 8.48
C ASP A 68 -0.48 4.36 9.04
N HIS A 69 -1.54 3.80 9.63
CA HIS A 69 -1.50 2.43 10.10
C HIS A 69 -1.23 1.43 8.96
N ILE A 70 -1.84 1.62 7.80
CA ILE A 70 -1.59 0.78 6.62
C ILE A 70 -0.16 0.96 6.11
N LEU A 71 0.40 2.17 6.14
CA LEU A 71 1.81 2.40 5.79
C LEU A 71 2.75 1.63 6.72
N ASP A 72 2.53 1.63 8.03
CA ASP A 72 3.34 0.88 9.00
C ASP A 72 3.28 -0.63 8.74
N VAL A 73 2.08 -1.15 8.45
CA VAL A 73 1.87 -2.57 8.11
C VAL A 73 2.59 -2.94 6.82
N ILE A 74 2.53 -2.09 5.79
CA ILE A 74 3.24 -2.29 4.52
C ILE A 74 4.75 -2.26 4.74
N TYR A 75 5.24 -1.28 5.52
CA TYR A 75 6.65 -1.12 5.86
C TYR A 75 7.21 -2.39 6.51
N ALA A 76 6.54 -2.90 7.54
CA ALA A 76 6.94 -4.11 8.25
C ALA A 76 6.80 -5.38 7.40
N THR A 77 5.72 -5.51 6.62
CA THR A 77 5.46 -6.70 5.80
C THR A 77 6.40 -6.82 4.60
N GLY A 78 6.72 -5.68 3.99
CA GLY A 78 7.59 -5.57 2.82
C GLY A 78 9.07 -5.45 3.14
N ASN A 79 9.46 -5.33 4.42
CA ASN A 79 10.82 -4.99 4.85
C ASN A 79 11.37 -3.78 4.06
N LEU A 80 10.60 -2.68 4.05
CA LEU A 80 10.92 -1.50 3.24
C LEU A 80 12.13 -0.69 3.76
N ASP A 81 12.75 -1.14 4.84
CA ASP A 81 14.04 -0.69 5.36
C ASP A 81 15.24 -1.31 4.62
N GLN A 82 15.03 -2.42 3.90
CA GLN A 82 16.07 -3.12 3.16
C GLN A 82 16.27 -2.55 1.75
N HIS A 83 17.48 -2.73 1.21
CA HIS A 83 17.77 -2.25 -0.15
C HIS A 83 16.95 -3.01 -1.20
N GLY A 84 16.28 -2.25 -2.07
CA GLY A 84 15.58 -2.77 -3.24
C GLY A 84 14.28 -3.53 -2.94
N THR A 85 13.66 -3.31 -1.78
CA THR A 85 12.35 -3.92 -1.44
C THR A 85 11.16 -3.07 -1.89
N GLY A 86 11.33 -1.74 -2.01
CA GLY A 86 10.33 -0.86 -2.59
C GLY A 86 10.22 0.48 -1.88
N ILE A 87 9.15 1.21 -2.19
CA ILE A 87 8.75 2.44 -1.50
C ILE A 87 7.24 2.44 -1.26
N ALA A 88 6.79 3.04 -0.17
CA ALA A 88 5.38 3.30 0.10
C ALA A 88 5.18 4.77 0.45
N MET A 89 4.09 5.36 -0.03
CA MET A 89 3.77 6.77 0.15
C MET A 89 2.25 6.96 0.25
N SER A 90 1.82 8.06 0.86
CA SER A 90 0.41 8.45 0.92
C SER A 90 0.18 9.75 0.17
N LEU A 91 -0.92 9.84 -0.56
CA LEU A 91 -1.35 11.04 -1.27
C LEU A 91 -2.77 11.44 -0.83
N PRO A 92 -3.01 12.72 -0.49
CA PRO A 92 -4.34 13.19 -0.16
C PRO A 92 -5.25 13.19 -1.38
N ILE A 93 -6.49 12.73 -1.23
CA ILE A 93 -7.49 12.70 -2.29
C ILE A 93 -8.46 13.86 -2.11
N ALA A 94 -8.40 14.83 -3.02
CA ALA A 94 -9.31 15.99 -2.99
C ALA A 94 -10.77 15.61 -3.28
N ARG A 95 -11.01 14.63 -4.16
CA ARG A 95 -12.36 14.17 -4.53
C ARG A 95 -12.33 12.76 -5.09
N ALA A 96 -13.29 11.94 -4.66
CA ALA A 96 -13.55 10.61 -5.21
C ALA A 96 -15.05 10.43 -5.52
N VAL A 97 -15.37 9.64 -6.53
CA VAL A 97 -16.74 9.27 -6.92
C VAL A 97 -16.84 7.74 -7.02
N GLY A 98 -18.04 7.16 -6.89
CA GLY A 98 -18.23 5.71 -6.96
C GLY A 98 -17.83 4.95 -5.68
N VAL A 99 -17.66 5.66 -4.56
CA VAL A 99 -17.20 5.12 -3.27
C VAL A 99 -18.33 4.60 -2.36
N ASN A 100 -19.59 4.62 -2.84
CA ASN A 100 -20.76 4.28 -2.02
C ASN A 100 -20.70 2.86 -1.40
N PRO A 101 -20.30 1.80 -2.14
CA PRO A 101 -20.14 0.47 -1.55
C PRO A 101 -19.12 0.42 -0.40
N GLN A 102 -18.04 1.22 -0.49
CA GLN A 102 -16.94 1.26 0.46
C GLN A 102 -17.22 2.19 1.65
N LEU A 103 -18.04 3.23 1.44
CA LEU A 103 -18.37 4.25 2.43
C LEU A 103 -18.97 3.63 3.71
N THR A 104 -19.82 2.62 3.56
CA THR A 104 -20.46 1.91 4.69
C THR A 104 -19.43 1.23 5.58
N HIS A 105 -18.34 0.70 4.99
CA HIS A 105 -17.27 0.05 5.73
C HIS A 105 -16.45 1.07 6.53
N PHE A 106 -16.02 2.16 5.89
CA PHE A 106 -15.26 3.22 6.56
C PHE A 106 -16.08 3.93 7.64
N GLN A 107 -17.37 4.19 7.40
CA GLN A 107 -18.26 4.78 8.41
C GLN A 107 -18.39 3.89 9.66
N ARG A 108 -18.35 2.57 9.50
CA ARG A 108 -18.39 1.63 10.64
C ARG A 108 -17.09 1.69 11.46
N LEU A 109 -15.93 1.78 10.80
CA LEU A 109 -14.64 1.96 11.46
C LEU A 109 -14.58 3.30 12.20
N ALA A 110 -15.01 4.39 11.56
CA ALA A 110 -15.01 5.73 12.15
C ALA A 110 -15.95 5.86 13.36
N LYS A 111 -17.08 5.15 13.38
CA LYS A 111 -18.04 5.17 14.51
C LYS A 111 -17.60 4.34 15.72
N HIS A 112 -16.62 3.44 15.55
CA HIS A 112 -16.12 2.57 16.61
C HIS A 112 -14.58 2.60 16.63
N PRO A 113 -13.97 3.68 17.16
CA PRO A 113 -12.51 3.85 17.16
C PRO A 113 -11.77 2.73 17.91
N SER A 114 -12.42 2.08 18.88
CA SER A 114 -11.87 0.91 19.59
C SER A 114 -11.65 -0.32 18.69
N ILE A 115 -12.19 -0.33 17.46
CA ILE A 115 -11.88 -1.33 16.44
C ILE A 115 -10.52 -1.04 15.79
N LEU A 116 -10.22 0.24 15.51
CA LEU A 116 -8.93 0.65 14.95
C LEU A 116 -7.80 0.38 15.95
N GLU A 117 -8.01 0.66 17.23
CA GLU A 117 -7.04 0.35 18.29
C GLU A 117 -6.78 -1.16 18.42
N LYS A 118 -7.82 -2.00 18.24
CA LYS A 118 -7.67 -3.47 18.26
C LYS A 118 -6.99 -4.04 17.02
N LEU A 119 -7.09 -3.37 15.87
CA LEU A 119 -6.41 -3.75 14.64
C LEU A 119 -4.94 -3.31 14.65
N SER A 120 -4.64 -2.19 15.30
CA SER A 120 -3.28 -1.67 15.45
C SER A 120 -2.41 -2.45 16.46
N GLN A 121 -3.03 -3.21 17.38
CA GLN A 121 -2.33 -3.95 18.44
C GLN A 121 -2.17 -5.47 18.18
N LYS A 122 -2.42 -5.94 16.96
CA LYS A 122 -2.38 -7.38 16.62
C LYS A 122 -1.43 -7.66 15.46
#